data_AF-C7RPG7-F1
#
_entry.id   AF-C7RPG7-F1
#
_cell.length_a   1.000
_cell.length_b   1.000
_cell.length_c   1.000
_cell.angle_alpha   90.00
_cell.angle_beta   90.00
_cell.angle_gamma   90.00
#
_symmetry.space_group_name_H-M   'P 1'
#
loop_
_entity.id
_entity.type
_entity.pdbx_description
1 polymer ?
#
loop_
_entity_poly.entity_id
_entity_poly.type
_entity_poly.pdbx_seq_one_letter_code
_entity_poly.pdbx_strand_id
1 'polypeptide(L)'
;MFPIVPTIRRIVLLAVAALALLQGSAQAQLTIEITGAGANRIPVAIAEFGGEASAARIVTSVVRADLERSGLFKMIDTSGAAMTEASTPAYDEWKSRGADALAAGSIGEGADGRKEARFRLYDVNKAGVLGGSAFVTSKPMLRATGHRIADIIYEKLTGEPGIFSTRVAYVVRASASRYELHIADADGQNAQVALISKEPIISPSWSPDGGRLAYVSFENKKPIVYVHSLASGKRIVAANFKGSNSAPAWSPDGRKLAVVLSKDGGSQIFTVNADGSGVQRLTTASAINTEPNFSPDGQYVYFTSDRGGSPQIYRVGVGGGDAQRVSFEGSYNVTPRLSPDGKSMAFISRRDGSFRLSVMDLASKQVQVLTDSHKDESPSFSPNGRMILIATEQGGRGVLSAVSIDGRIKQRLSISAGDVREPAWSPFNK
;
A
#
# COMPACT_ATOMS: atom_id res chain seq x y z
N MET A 1 -8.51 -63.42 28.50
CA MET A 1 -8.92 -62.04 28.21
C MET A 1 -7.67 -61.17 28.38
N PHE A 2 -6.92 -60.93 27.30
CA PHE A 2 -5.61 -60.24 27.33
C PHE A 2 -5.81 -58.72 27.29
N PRO A 3 -5.15 -57.90 28.13
CA PRO A 3 -5.25 -56.46 28.08
C PRO A 3 -4.23 -55.90 27.09
N ILE A 4 -4.64 -55.66 25.84
CA ILE A 4 -3.84 -54.95 24.83
C ILE A 4 -4.43 -53.56 24.62
N VAL A 5 -4.29 -52.63 25.58
CA VAL A 5 -4.82 -51.24 25.36
C VAL A 5 -4.09 -50.05 26.04
N PRO A 6 -2.83 -50.08 26.53
CA PRO A 6 -2.14 -48.83 26.87
C PRO A 6 -1.23 -48.27 25.76
N THR A 7 -0.66 -49.15 24.92
CA THR A 7 0.44 -48.79 24.01
C THR A 7 -0.05 -48.09 22.74
N ILE A 8 -1.20 -48.50 22.19
CA ILE A 8 -1.80 -47.89 20.99
C ILE A 8 -2.22 -46.44 21.26
N ARG A 9 -2.75 -46.16 22.46
CA ARG A 9 -3.19 -44.82 22.87
C ARG A 9 -2.02 -43.82 22.93
N ARG A 10 -0.84 -44.26 23.38
CA ARG A 10 0.38 -43.44 23.43
C ARG A 10 0.95 -43.18 22.03
N ILE A 11 0.91 -44.16 21.13
CA ILE A 11 1.36 -44.00 19.74
C ILE A 11 0.44 -43.04 18.98
N VAL A 12 -0.88 -43.12 19.17
CA VAL A 12 -1.84 -42.19 18.56
C VAL A 12 -1.66 -40.77 19.11
N LEU A 13 -1.43 -40.60 20.42
CA LEU A 13 -1.16 -39.28 21.03
C LEU A 13 0.16 -38.66 20.52
N LEU A 14 1.22 -39.46 20.35
CA LEU A 14 2.48 -39.00 19.77
C LEU A 14 2.34 -38.66 18.28
N ALA A 15 1.54 -39.43 17.51
CA ALA A 15 1.27 -39.14 16.10
C ALA A 15 0.43 -37.86 15.93
N VAL A 16 -0.55 -37.61 16.81
CA VAL A 16 -1.33 -36.35 16.81
C VAL A 16 -0.48 -35.16 17.22
N ALA A 17 0.42 -35.31 18.19
CA ALA A 17 1.38 -34.27 18.57
C ALA A 17 2.40 -33.98 17.44
N ALA A 18 2.86 -35.02 16.73
CA ALA A 18 3.75 -34.86 15.58
C ALA A 18 3.05 -34.21 14.37
N LEU A 19 1.76 -34.49 14.14
CA LEU A 19 0.96 -33.79 13.13
C LEU A 19 0.67 -32.33 13.51
N ALA A 20 0.53 -32.02 14.80
CA ALA A 20 0.35 -30.65 15.28
C ALA A 20 1.63 -29.79 15.10
N LEU A 21 2.81 -30.41 15.13
CA LEU A 21 4.10 -29.76 14.86
C LEU A 21 4.40 -29.60 13.35
N LEU A 22 3.62 -30.23 12.47
CA LEU A 22 3.68 -30.06 11.01
C LEU A 22 2.71 -29.00 10.50
N GLN A 23 2.04 -28.25 11.39
CA GLN A 23 1.36 -27.04 10.98
C GLN A 23 2.41 -26.00 10.60
N GLY A 24 2.77 -25.98 9.31
CA GLY A 24 3.50 -24.87 8.71
C GLY A 24 2.80 -23.58 9.11
N SER A 25 3.58 -22.59 9.52
CA SER A 25 3.07 -21.24 9.75
C SER A 25 2.38 -20.80 8.45
N ALA A 26 1.05 -20.77 8.46
CA ALA A 26 0.29 -20.14 7.40
C ALA A 26 0.66 -18.65 7.45
N GLN A 27 1.65 -18.27 6.65
CA GLN A 27 2.02 -16.87 6.46
C GLN A 27 0.77 -16.16 5.95
N ALA A 28 0.35 -15.10 6.64
CA ALA A 28 -0.81 -14.28 6.27
C ALA A 28 -0.48 -13.38 5.08
N GLN A 29 -0.01 -13.99 3.99
CA GLN A 29 0.36 -13.31 2.78
C GLN A 29 -0.89 -13.00 1.96
N LEU A 30 -0.90 -11.83 1.32
CA LEU A 30 -2.01 -11.47 0.43
C LEU A 30 -1.85 -12.21 -0.90
N THR A 31 -2.94 -12.80 -1.37
CA THR A 31 -3.10 -13.27 -2.75
C THR A 31 -3.63 -12.11 -3.58
N ILE A 32 -3.01 -11.86 -4.74
CA ILE A 32 -3.41 -10.78 -5.66
C ILE A 32 -4.10 -11.35 -6.89
N GLU A 33 -5.33 -10.90 -7.13
CA GLU A 33 -6.06 -11.12 -8.38
C GLU A 33 -6.15 -9.80 -9.16
N ILE A 34 -5.86 -9.82 -10.47
CA ILE A 34 -5.93 -8.63 -11.32
C ILE A 34 -7.12 -8.78 -12.27
N THR A 35 -7.95 -7.74 -12.39
CA THR A 35 -9.02 -7.65 -13.38
C THR A 35 -8.92 -6.36 -14.18
N GLY A 36 -9.30 -6.45 -15.45
CA GLY A 36 -9.12 -5.37 -16.43
C GLY A 36 -7.74 -5.36 -17.09
N ALA A 37 -7.60 -4.55 -18.13
CA ALA A 37 -6.35 -4.31 -18.84
C ALA A 37 -6.31 -2.88 -19.37
N GLY A 38 -5.13 -2.26 -19.40
CA GLY A 38 -4.93 -0.95 -20.00
C GLY A 38 -5.16 -1.03 -21.51
N ALA A 39 -5.76 0.02 -22.09
CA ALA A 39 -6.06 0.08 -23.53
C ALA A 39 -4.78 0.05 -24.39
N ASN A 40 -3.69 0.66 -23.90
CA ASN A 40 -2.40 0.73 -24.57
C ASN A 40 -1.31 0.17 -23.64
N ARG A 41 -1.05 -1.14 -23.74
CA ARG A 41 0.00 -1.80 -22.96
C ARG A 41 1.32 -1.82 -23.72
N ILE A 42 2.41 -1.48 -23.04
CA ILE A 42 3.78 -1.53 -23.56
C ILE A 42 4.22 -3.01 -23.61
N PRO A 43 4.47 -3.58 -24.80
CA PRO A 43 5.00 -4.93 -24.94
C PRO A 43 6.45 -4.99 -24.46
N VAL A 44 6.71 -5.75 -23.40
CA VAL A 44 8.05 -5.90 -22.82
C VAL A 44 8.40 -7.36 -22.61
N ALA A 45 9.61 -7.73 -23.02
CA ALA A 45 10.21 -9.02 -22.74
C ALA A 45 11.14 -8.88 -21.52
N ILE A 46 10.99 -9.74 -20.53
CA ILE A 46 11.94 -9.86 -19.42
C ILE A 46 12.57 -11.25 -19.55
N ALA A 47 13.79 -11.32 -20.09
CA ALA A 47 14.50 -12.59 -20.28
C ALA A 47 14.75 -13.29 -18.93
N GLU A 48 14.93 -14.61 -18.93
CA GLU A 48 15.41 -15.29 -17.72
C GLU A 48 16.80 -14.77 -17.40
N PHE A 49 16.97 -14.17 -16.23
CA PHE A 49 18.28 -13.66 -15.83
C PHE A 49 19.26 -14.83 -15.63
N GLY A 50 20.51 -14.62 -16.03
CA GLY A 50 21.58 -15.61 -15.89
C GLY A 50 22.21 -15.63 -14.49
N GLY A 51 23.23 -16.49 -14.32
CA GLY A 51 23.98 -16.64 -13.08
C GLY A 51 23.40 -17.71 -12.14
N GLU A 52 23.34 -17.43 -10.84
CA GLU A 52 22.82 -18.34 -9.82
C GLU A 52 21.32 -18.59 -10.03
N ALA A 53 20.99 -19.77 -10.56
CA ALA A 53 19.66 -20.08 -11.09
C ALA A 53 18.49 -19.84 -10.11
N SER A 54 18.66 -20.18 -8.82
CA SER A 54 17.61 -19.98 -7.81
C SER A 54 17.36 -18.50 -7.53
N ALA A 55 18.43 -17.71 -7.42
CA ALA A 55 18.35 -16.29 -7.17
C ALA A 55 17.82 -15.52 -8.38
N ALA A 56 18.29 -15.89 -9.58
CA ALA A 56 17.82 -15.30 -10.83
C ALA A 56 16.33 -15.53 -11.07
N ARG A 57 15.82 -16.75 -10.79
CA ARG A 57 14.38 -17.04 -10.89
C ARG A 57 13.53 -16.18 -9.95
N ILE A 58 14.01 -15.92 -8.73
CA ILE A 58 13.29 -15.06 -7.77
C ILE A 58 13.23 -13.63 -8.30
N VAL A 59 14.37 -13.05 -8.69
CA VAL A 59 14.43 -11.67 -9.19
C VAL A 59 13.59 -11.50 -10.45
N THR A 60 13.76 -12.40 -11.43
CA THR A 60 13.06 -12.34 -12.72
C THR A 60 11.54 -12.45 -12.53
N SER A 61 11.07 -13.36 -11.67
CA SER A 61 9.63 -13.54 -11.42
C SER A 61 9.01 -12.31 -10.74
N VAL A 62 9.73 -11.65 -9.82
CA VAL A 62 9.28 -10.40 -9.22
C VAL A 62 9.17 -9.28 -10.25
N VAL A 63 10.20 -9.09 -11.09
CA VAL A 63 10.18 -8.06 -12.14
C VAL A 63 8.99 -8.22 -13.08
N ARG A 64 8.75 -9.44 -13.56
CA ARG A 64 7.60 -9.73 -14.44
C ARG A 64 6.28 -9.44 -13.74
N ALA A 65 6.11 -9.94 -12.52
CA ALA A 65 4.86 -9.81 -11.78
C ALA A 65 4.54 -8.34 -11.45
N ASP A 66 5.54 -7.52 -11.12
CA ASP A 66 5.39 -6.09 -10.88
C ASP A 66 4.89 -5.33 -12.11
N LEU A 67 5.60 -5.48 -13.22
CA LEU A 67 5.26 -4.79 -14.47
C LEU A 67 3.86 -5.23 -14.96
N GLU A 68 3.55 -6.52 -14.88
CA GLU A 68 2.22 -7.04 -15.23
C GLU A 68 1.13 -6.48 -14.31
N ARG A 69 1.34 -6.48 -12.98
CA ARG A 69 0.40 -5.93 -12.00
C ARG A 69 0.06 -4.47 -12.25
N SER A 70 1.01 -3.67 -12.75
CA SER A 70 0.73 -2.27 -13.06
C SER A 70 -0.38 -2.07 -14.11
N GLY A 71 -0.67 -3.09 -14.92
CA GLY A 71 -1.65 -3.04 -16.00
C GLY A 71 -1.21 -2.22 -17.23
N LEU A 72 0.00 -1.62 -17.19
CA LEU A 72 0.58 -0.84 -18.29
C LEU A 72 1.46 -1.67 -19.22
N PHE A 73 1.85 -2.88 -18.82
CA PHE A 73 2.75 -3.72 -19.62
C PHE A 73 2.05 -4.98 -20.10
N LYS A 74 2.45 -5.42 -21.29
CA LYS A 74 2.11 -6.74 -21.84
C LYS A 74 3.38 -7.57 -21.84
N MET A 75 3.40 -8.65 -21.07
CA MET A 75 4.55 -9.56 -21.06
C MET A 75 4.64 -10.31 -22.38
N ILE A 76 5.80 -10.24 -23.02
CA ILE A 76 6.15 -11.04 -24.20
C ILE A 76 6.79 -12.35 -23.76
N ASP A 77 6.46 -13.45 -24.44
CA ASP A 77 7.01 -14.77 -24.14
C ASP A 77 8.52 -14.81 -24.36
N THR A 78 9.24 -15.17 -23.30
CA THR A 78 10.70 -15.32 -23.28
C THR A 78 11.12 -16.78 -23.11
N SER A 79 10.23 -17.73 -23.37
CA SER A 79 10.55 -19.16 -23.31
C SER A 79 11.81 -19.47 -24.13
N GLY A 80 12.72 -20.24 -23.51
CA GLY A 80 14.01 -20.63 -24.09
C GLY A 80 15.09 -19.53 -24.14
N ALA A 81 14.81 -18.30 -23.67
CA ALA A 81 15.75 -17.19 -23.74
C ALA A 81 16.26 -16.78 -22.35
N ALA A 82 17.39 -17.37 -21.94
CA ALA A 82 18.18 -16.90 -20.81
C ALA A 82 19.25 -15.91 -21.31
N MET A 83 19.32 -14.74 -20.70
CA MET A 83 20.22 -13.67 -21.12
C MET A 83 20.80 -12.92 -19.93
N THR A 84 22.07 -12.54 -20.06
CA THR A 84 22.73 -11.64 -19.10
C THR A 84 22.72 -10.21 -19.61
N GLU A 85 23.05 -9.26 -18.74
CA GLU A 85 23.24 -7.86 -19.10
C GLU A 85 24.37 -7.65 -20.14
N ALA A 86 25.27 -8.63 -20.29
CA ALA A 86 26.36 -8.61 -21.27
C ALA A 86 25.98 -9.26 -22.61
N SER A 87 24.86 -9.97 -22.69
CA SER A 87 24.37 -10.54 -23.94
C SER A 87 24.08 -9.45 -24.99
N THR A 88 24.34 -9.74 -26.26
CA THR A 88 23.89 -8.90 -27.37
C THR A 88 22.51 -9.39 -27.83
N PRO A 89 21.45 -8.56 -27.76
CA PRO A 89 20.11 -8.99 -28.17
C PRO A 89 20.01 -9.29 -29.67
N ALA A 90 19.35 -10.40 -30.01
CA ALA A 90 18.88 -10.65 -31.37
C ALA A 90 17.62 -9.80 -31.64
N TYR A 91 17.81 -8.52 -31.97
CA TYR A 91 16.73 -7.54 -32.05
C TYR A 91 15.59 -7.94 -33.00
N ASP A 92 15.91 -8.53 -34.15
CA ASP A 92 14.89 -8.96 -35.13
C ASP A 92 14.01 -10.10 -34.59
N GLU A 93 14.59 -11.01 -33.79
CA GLU A 93 13.84 -12.06 -33.13
C GLU A 93 12.86 -11.47 -32.11
N TRP A 94 13.32 -10.58 -31.24
CA TRP A 94 12.47 -9.95 -30.24
C TRP A 94 11.39 -9.07 -30.86
N LYS A 95 11.70 -8.39 -31.97
CA LYS A 95 10.74 -7.63 -32.78
C LYS A 95 9.67 -8.56 -33.37
N SER A 96 10.06 -9.73 -33.89
CA SER A 96 9.11 -10.73 -34.41
C SER A 96 8.19 -11.32 -33.33
N ARG A 97 8.68 -11.42 -32.08
CA ARG A 97 7.88 -11.78 -30.90
C ARG A 97 6.97 -10.63 -30.42
N GLY A 98 7.11 -9.43 -31.00
CA GLY A 98 6.32 -8.24 -30.71
C GLY A 98 6.75 -7.48 -29.46
N ALA A 99 8.03 -7.59 -29.06
CA ALA A 99 8.58 -6.80 -27.95
C ALA A 99 9.01 -5.41 -28.44
N ASP A 100 8.61 -4.36 -27.71
CA ASP A 100 9.13 -3.00 -27.90
C ASP A 100 10.38 -2.77 -27.03
N ALA A 101 10.44 -3.43 -25.87
CA ALA A 101 11.57 -3.40 -24.96
C ALA A 101 11.96 -4.79 -24.47
N LEU A 102 13.24 -4.96 -24.15
CA LEU A 102 13.81 -6.20 -23.60
C LEU A 102 14.66 -5.89 -22.37
N ALA A 103 14.46 -6.61 -21.27
CA ALA A 103 15.38 -6.61 -20.14
C ALA A 103 16.13 -7.95 -20.05
N ALA A 104 17.44 -7.87 -19.83
CA ALA A 104 18.31 -9.01 -19.54
C ALA A 104 19.20 -8.69 -18.34
N GLY A 105 19.63 -9.71 -17.60
CA GLY A 105 20.34 -9.49 -16.34
C GLY A 105 20.99 -10.74 -15.78
N SER A 106 21.78 -10.58 -14.73
CA SER A 106 22.43 -11.70 -14.05
C SER A 106 22.48 -11.48 -12.55
N ILE A 107 22.46 -12.59 -11.81
CA ILE A 107 22.66 -12.60 -10.36
C ILE A 107 23.86 -13.51 -10.06
N GLY A 108 24.89 -12.97 -9.44
CA GLY A 108 26.12 -13.72 -9.14
C GLY A 108 26.99 -13.02 -8.13
N GLU A 109 28.24 -13.44 -7.99
CA GLU A 109 29.23 -12.73 -7.19
C GLU A 109 29.82 -11.56 -7.98
N GLY A 110 29.88 -10.39 -7.35
CA GLY A 110 30.58 -9.22 -7.84
C GLY A 110 32.10 -9.35 -7.63
N ALA A 111 32.84 -8.36 -8.15
CA ALA A 111 34.31 -8.36 -8.10
C ALA A 111 34.88 -8.30 -6.67
N ASP A 112 34.08 -7.85 -5.71
CA ASP A 112 34.43 -7.76 -4.29
C ASP A 112 33.92 -8.97 -3.47
N GLY A 113 33.43 -10.01 -4.14
CA GLY A 113 32.88 -11.23 -3.52
C GLY A 113 31.47 -11.05 -2.95
N ARG A 114 30.86 -9.85 -3.02
CA ARG A 114 29.46 -9.67 -2.59
C ARG A 114 28.52 -10.11 -3.69
N LYS A 115 27.38 -10.68 -3.32
CA LYS A 115 26.34 -11.03 -4.30
C LYS A 115 25.78 -9.76 -4.94
N GLU A 116 25.64 -9.76 -6.26
CA GLU A 116 25.25 -8.62 -7.07
C GLU A 116 24.19 -9.05 -8.10
N ALA A 117 23.20 -8.19 -8.32
CA ALA A 117 22.24 -8.30 -9.41
C ALA A 117 22.49 -7.18 -10.42
N ARG A 118 22.67 -7.52 -11.68
CA ARG A 118 22.91 -6.57 -12.77
C ARG A 118 21.82 -6.73 -13.81
N PHE A 119 21.41 -5.64 -14.43
CA PHE A 119 20.50 -5.71 -15.57
C PHE A 119 20.77 -4.60 -16.59
N ARG A 120 20.33 -4.84 -17.81
CA ARG A 120 20.27 -3.86 -18.89
C ARG A 120 18.89 -3.92 -19.56
N LEU A 121 18.39 -2.75 -19.92
CA LEU A 121 17.15 -2.54 -20.66
C LEU A 121 17.49 -2.04 -22.06
N TYR A 122 16.84 -2.63 -23.06
CA TYR A 122 17.06 -2.37 -24.47
C TYR A 122 15.77 -1.87 -25.14
N ASP A 123 15.91 -0.96 -26.09
CA ASP A 123 14.89 -0.57 -27.07
C ASP A 123 15.03 -1.54 -28.26
N VAL A 124 14.03 -2.40 -28.45
CA VAL A 124 14.07 -3.43 -29.49
C VAL A 124 13.90 -2.83 -30.87
N ASN A 125 13.11 -1.76 -30.98
CA ASN A 125 12.80 -1.13 -32.26
C ASN A 125 13.99 -0.33 -32.79
N LYS A 126 14.70 0.38 -31.90
CA LYS A 126 15.88 1.21 -32.24
C LYS A 126 17.20 0.46 -32.13
N ALA A 127 17.18 -0.80 -31.71
CA ALA A 127 18.38 -1.60 -31.47
C ALA A 127 19.39 -0.91 -30.53
N GLY A 128 18.88 -0.32 -29.45
CA GLY A 128 19.66 0.55 -28.55
C GLY A 128 19.53 0.20 -27.08
N VAL A 129 20.41 0.75 -26.25
CA VAL A 129 20.36 0.59 -24.79
C VAL A 129 19.61 1.76 -24.17
N LEU A 130 18.58 1.47 -23.38
CA LEU A 130 17.81 2.47 -22.61
C LEU A 130 18.41 2.74 -21.23
N GLY A 131 19.16 1.78 -20.69
CA GLY A 131 19.88 1.92 -19.43
C GLY A 131 20.17 0.57 -18.77
N GLY A 132 20.67 0.62 -17.55
CA GLY A 132 20.94 -0.55 -16.73
C GLY A 132 21.47 -0.14 -15.37
N SER A 133 21.50 -1.07 -14.43
CA SER A 133 22.04 -0.83 -13.09
C SER A 133 22.58 -2.12 -12.49
N ALA A 134 23.38 -1.96 -11.45
CA ALA A 134 23.88 -3.04 -10.61
C ALA A 134 23.53 -2.77 -9.15
N PHE A 135 23.21 -3.83 -8.41
CA PHE A 135 22.83 -3.76 -6.99
C PHE A 135 23.54 -4.83 -6.21
N VAL A 136 24.23 -4.43 -5.15
CA VAL A 136 24.64 -5.37 -4.11
C VAL A 136 23.37 -5.93 -3.46
N THR A 137 23.29 -7.25 -3.37
CA THR A 137 22.12 -7.96 -2.87
C THR A 137 22.54 -9.12 -1.97
N SER A 138 21.55 -9.78 -1.40
CA SER A 138 21.70 -10.95 -0.56
C SER A 138 20.45 -11.81 -0.68
N LYS A 139 20.49 -13.06 -0.19
CA LYS A 139 19.35 -13.98 -0.29
C LYS A 139 18.03 -13.38 0.26
N PRO A 140 18.01 -12.67 1.42
CA PRO A 140 16.80 -11.99 1.91
C PRO A 140 16.35 -10.79 1.06
N MET A 141 17.25 -10.21 0.26
CA MET A 141 17.00 -8.98 -0.51
C MET A 141 16.66 -9.22 -1.98
N LEU A 142 16.59 -10.47 -2.44
CA LEU A 142 16.33 -10.80 -3.85
C LEU A 142 14.99 -10.23 -4.34
N ARG A 143 13.94 -10.30 -3.52
CA ARG A 143 12.63 -9.71 -3.87
C ARG A 143 12.71 -8.20 -3.98
N ALA A 144 13.25 -7.52 -2.95
CA ALA A 144 13.46 -6.08 -2.97
C ALA A 144 14.33 -5.62 -4.15
N THR A 145 15.29 -6.44 -4.57
CA THR A 145 16.11 -6.21 -5.76
C THR A 145 15.28 -6.30 -7.04
N GLY A 146 14.41 -7.32 -7.16
CA GLY A 146 13.45 -7.44 -8.26
C GLY A 146 12.52 -6.23 -8.36
N HIS A 147 11.94 -5.79 -7.24
CA HIS A 147 11.09 -4.60 -7.19
C HIS A 147 11.82 -3.35 -7.68
N ARG A 148 13.07 -3.15 -7.25
CA ARG A 148 13.87 -1.99 -7.67
C ARG A 148 14.23 -2.03 -9.16
N ILE A 149 14.49 -3.21 -9.72
CA ILE A 149 14.70 -3.38 -11.16
C ILE A 149 13.41 -3.04 -11.92
N ALA A 150 12.26 -3.54 -11.45
CA ALA A 150 10.96 -3.23 -12.02
C ALA A 150 10.66 -1.73 -11.98
N ASP A 151 10.98 -1.04 -10.88
CA ASP A 151 10.79 0.41 -10.75
C ASP A 151 11.56 1.19 -11.81
N ILE A 152 12.82 0.81 -12.06
CA ILE A 152 13.66 1.46 -13.06
C ILE A 152 13.16 1.16 -14.48
N ILE A 153 12.77 -0.08 -14.76
CA ILE A 153 12.22 -0.44 -16.08
C ILE A 153 10.94 0.35 -16.32
N TYR A 154 10.06 0.41 -15.33
CA TYR A 154 8.83 1.19 -15.37
C TYR A 154 9.13 2.65 -15.67
N GLU A 155 9.99 3.30 -14.88
CA GLU A 155 10.34 4.71 -15.06
C GLU A 155 10.97 5.00 -16.42
N LYS A 156 11.85 4.12 -16.91
CA LYS A 156 12.46 4.29 -18.24
C LYS A 156 11.47 4.21 -19.40
N LEU A 157 10.41 3.41 -19.25
CA LEU A 157 9.44 3.18 -20.31
C LEU A 157 8.21 4.10 -20.22
N THR A 158 7.90 4.63 -19.03
CA THR A 158 6.72 5.48 -18.80
C THR A 158 7.06 6.94 -18.50
N GLY A 159 8.29 7.22 -18.06
CA GLY A 159 8.69 8.54 -17.54
C GLY A 159 8.20 8.83 -16.12
N GLU A 160 7.60 7.85 -15.43
CA GLU A 160 7.05 8.03 -14.08
C GLU A 160 7.70 7.06 -13.09
N PRO A 161 7.92 7.45 -11.83
CA PRO A 161 8.49 6.54 -10.83
C PRO A 161 7.62 5.29 -10.61
N GLY A 162 8.24 4.11 -10.60
CA GLY A 162 7.60 2.86 -10.21
C GLY A 162 7.35 2.79 -8.70
N ILE A 163 6.31 2.05 -8.29
CA ILE A 163 5.88 1.92 -6.88
C ILE A 163 6.15 0.54 -6.29
N PHE A 164 6.86 -0.34 -6.99
CA PHE A 164 6.96 -1.75 -6.63
C PHE A 164 7.81 -1.97 -5.38
N SER A 165 8.82 -1.13 -5.15
CA SER A 165 9.62 -1.18 -3.91
C SER A 165 8.92 -0.56 -2.69
N THR A 166 7.69 -0.07 -2.83
CA THR A 166 6.93 0.52 -1.72
C THR A 166 6.31 -0.57 -0.83
N ARG A 167 5.67 -0.15 0.25
CA ARG A 167 5.03 -1.02 1.24
C ARG A 167 3.57 -0.63 1.43
N VAL A 168 2.80 -1.54 2.00
CA VAL A 168 1.44 -1.27 2.49
C VAL A 168 1.35 -1.63 3.96
N ALA A 169 0.64 -0.80 4.72
CA ALA A 169 0.21 -1.13 6.08
C ALA A 169 -1.28 -1.45 6.06
N TYR A 170 -1.71 -2.39 6.88
CA TYR A 170 -3.12 -2.76 7.02
C TYR A 170 -3.38 -3.40 8.38
N VAL A 171 -4.63 -3.38 8.83
CA VAL A 171 -5.03 -4.03 10.06
C VAL A 171 -5.75 -5.33 9.75
N VAL A 172 -5.35 -6.40 10.42
CA VAL A 172 -6.02 -7.70 10.39
C VAL A 172 -6.75 -7.92 11.71
N ARG A 173 -8.07 -8.13 11.64
CA ARG A 173 -8.83 -8.69 12.76
C ARG A 173 -8.76 -10.21 12.68
N ALA A 174 -7.80 -10.79 13.40
CA ALA A 174 -7.56 -12.24 13.41
C ALA A 174 -8.58 -13.00 14.26
N SER A 175 -9.11 -12.36 15.31
CA SER A 175 -10.22 -12.88 16.12
C SER A 175 -10.99 -11.73 16.78
N ALA A 176 -12.02 -12.03 17.58
CA ALA A 176 -12.79 -11.00 18.30
C ALA A 176 -11.92 -10.13 19.23
N SER A 177 -10.81 -10.68 19.74
CA SER A 177 -9.91 -10.04 20.72
C SER A 177 -8.45 -10.06 20.25
N ARG A 178 -8.22 -10.08 18.93
CA ARG A 178 -6.87 -10.04 18.34
C ARG A 178 -6.87 -9.20 17.08
N TYR A 179 -6.25 -8.04 17.17
CA TYR A 179 -6.03 -7.08 16.09
C TYR A 179 -4.53 -6.94 15.84
N GLU A 180 -4.14 -6.94 14.58
CA GLU A 180 -2.74 -6.93 14.18
C GLU A 180 -2.52 -5.82 13.16
N LEU A 181 -1.53 -4.96 13.38
CA LEU A 181 -1.03 -4.03 12.37
C LEU A 181 0.06 -4.74 11.59
N HIS A 182 -0.18 -4.98 10.31
CA HIS A 182 0.76 -5.61 9.39
C HIS A 182 1.41 -4.57 8.49
N ILE A 183 2.64 -4.87 8.05
CA ILE A 183 3.37 -4.15 7.01
C ILE A 183 3.86 -5.20 6.01
N ALA A 184 3.53 -5.03 4.74
CA ALA A 184 3.96 -5.91 3.66
C ALA A 184 4.57 -5.09 2.52
N ASP A 185 5.26 -5.75 1.59
CA ASP A 185 5.61 -5.18 0.30
C ASP A 185 4.33 -4.74 -0.44
N ALA A 186 4.43 -3.85 -1.43
CA ALA A 186 3.27 -3.35 -2.18
C ALA A 186 2.47 -4.46 -2.88
N ASP A 187 3.11 -5.59 -3.15
CA ASP A 187 2.47 -6.79 -3.69
C ASP A 187 1.98 -7.78 -2.62
N GLY A 188 1.95 -7.35 -1.36
CA GLY A 188 1.40 -8.08 -0.22
C GLY A 188 2.25 -9.24 0.28
N GLN A 189 3.48 -9.37 -0.23
CA GLN A 189 4.47 -10.35 0.19
C GLN A 189 5.27 -9.84 1.38
N ASN A 190 6.06 -10.71 2.00
CA ASN A 190 6.94 -10.34 3.13
C ASN A 190 6.20 -9.63 4.28
N ALA A 191 4.95 -10.01 4.55
CA ALA A 191 4.13 -9.41 5.60
C ALA A 191 4.74 -9.63 6.99
N GLN A 192 4.86 -8.55 7.75
CA GLN A 192 5.37 -8.54 9.13
C GLN A 192 4.38 -7.88 10.07
N VAL A 193 4.20 -8.46 11.25
CA VAL A 193 3.34 -7.89 12.29
C VAL A 193 4.13 -6.82 13.05
N ALA A 194 3.73 -5.56 12.89
CA ALA A 194 4.30 -4.43 13.59
C ALA A 194 3.71 -4.25 15.01
N LEU A 195 2.45 -4.63 15.21
CA LEU A 195 1.79 -4.54 16.52
C LEU A 195 0.69 -5.59 16.66
N ILE A 196 0.58 -6.20 17.84
CA ILE A 196 -0.57 -7.05 18.23
C ILE A 196 -1.28 -6.37 19.40
N SER A 197 -2.61 -6.28 19.32
CA SER A 197 -3.45 -5.71 20.37
C SER A 197 -4.67 -6.59 20.62
N LYS A 198 -5.15 -6.61 21.86
CA LYS A 198 -6.43 -7.23 22.22
C LYS A 198 -7.64 -6.38 21.84
N GLU A 199 -7.40 -5.09 21.64
CA GLU A 199 -8.38 -4.07 21.30
C GLU A 199 -8.09 -3.48 19.91
N PRO A 200 -9.05 -2.82 19.26
CA PRO A 200 -8.88 -2.30 17.90
C PRO A 200 -7.63 -1.42 17.70
N ILE A 201 -7.07 -1.52 16.50
CA ILE A 201 -6.10 -0.59 15.93
C ILE A 201 -6.78 -0.03 14.67
N ILE A 202 -6.81 1.29 14.50
CA ILE A 202 -7.48 1.91 13.35
C ILE A 202 -6.66 3.07 12.77
N SER A 203 -6.99 3.42 11.52
CA SER A 203 -6.46 4.59 10.81
C SER A 203 -4.93 4.71 10.82
N PRO A 204 -4.17 3.69 10.37
CA PRO A 204 -2.74 3.83 10.21
C PRO A 204 -2.42 4.86 9.12
N SER A 205 -1.34 5.63 9.32
CA SER A 205 -0.89 6.66 8.39
C SER A 205 0.64 6.73 8.39
N TRP A 206 1.25 6.65 7.21
CA TRP A 206 2.69 6.70 7.03
C TRP A 206 3.23 8.13 7.17
N SER A 207 4.35 8.27 7.87
CA SER A 207 5.14 9.50 7.76
C SER A 207 5.68 9.67 6.34
N PRO A 208 5.94 10.90 5.87
CA PRO A 208 6.40 11.16 4.49
C PRO A 208 7.75 10.54 4.15
N ASP A 209 8.54 10.16 5.16
CA ASP A 209 9.82 9.46 5.01
C ASP A 209 9.69 7.91 5.05
N GLY A 210 8.50 7.38 5.32
CA GLY A 210 8.25 5.93 5.42
C GLY A 210 8.86 5.24 6.64
N GLY A 211 9.44 6.01 7.59
CA GLY A 211 10.11 5.47 8.78
C GLY A 211 9.18 5.27 9.98
N ARG A 212 8.01 5.89 9.98
CA ARG A 212 7.05 5.88 11.10
C ARG A 212 5.62 5.64 10.62
N LEU A 213 4.82 5.02 11.50
CA LEU A 213 3.37 4.93 11.36
C LEU A 213 2.70 5.68 12.51
N ALA A 214 1.73 6.54 12.21
CA ALA A 214 0.78 7.04 13.18
C ALA A 214 -0.50 6.18 13.13
N TYR A 215 -1.11 5.87 14.27
CA TYR A 215 -2.37 5.11 14.32
C TYR A 215 -3.09 5.37 15.65
N VAL A 216 -4.36 4.97 15.71
CA VAL A 216 -5.13 4.93 16.95
C VAL A 216 -5.09 3.53 17.52
N SER A 217 -4.74 3.40 18.80
CA SER A 217 -4.84 2.14 19.54
C SER A 217 -5.82 2.27 20.69
N PHE A 218 -6.63 1.22 20.89
CA PHE A 218 -7.57 1.08 21.99
C PHE A 218 -7.05 0.16 23.10
N GLU A 219 -5.76 -0.23 23.09
CA GLU A 219 -5.18 -1.19 24.04
C GLU A 219 -5.40 -0.84 25.52
N ASN A 220 -5.55 0.46 25.82
CA ASN A 220 -5.85 0.99 27.15
C ASN A 220 -7.35 1.28 27.38
N LYS A 221 -8.23 0.66 26.59
CA LYS A 221 -9.70 0.86 26.58
C LYS A 221 -10.13 2.31 26.33
N LYS A 222 -9.23 3.10 25.75
CA LYS A 222 -9.40 4.50 25.37
C LYS A 222 -8.67 4.71 24.03
N PRO A 223 -9.23 5.48 23.09
CA PRO A 223 -8.54 5.81 21.85
C PRO A 223 -7.36 6.75 22.13
N ILE A 224 -6.15 6.28 21.82
CA ILE A 224 -4.89 7.04 21.94
C ILE A 224 -4.19 7.03 20.59
N VAL A 225 -3.72 8.20 20.16
CA VAL A 225 -2.91 8.34 18.94
C VAL A 225 -1.45 8.08 19.29
N TYR A 226 -0.85 7.10 18.62
CA TYR A 226 0.56 6.76 18.74
C TYR A 226 1.31 7.09 17.46
N VAL A 227 2.58 7.47 17.60
CA VAL A 227 3.59 7.47 16.54
C VAL A 227 4.58 6.34 16.82
N HIS A 228 4.73 5.43 15.87
CA HIS A 228 5.52 4.22 15.99
C HIS A 228 6.69 4.24 15.00
N SER A 229 7.92 4.21 15.52
CA SER A 229 9.15 4.03 14.76
C SER A 229 9.31 2.59 14.31
N LEU A 230 9.41 2.35 13.00
CA LEU A 230 9.52 1.00 12.46
C LEU A 230 10.92 0.40 12.63
N ALA A 231 11.95 1.24 12.63
CA ALA A 231 13.33 0.79 12.79
C ALA A 231 13.63 0.33 14.23
N SER A 232 13.04 0.98 15.22
CA SER A 232 13.36 0.76 16.63
C SER A 232 12.22 0.13 17.44
N GLY A 233 11.02 0.01 16.88
CA GLY A 233 9.81 -0.39 17.60
C GLY A 233 9.31 0.62 18.65
N LYS A 234 9.94 1.80 18.75
CA LYS A 234 9.61 2.80 19.78
C LYS A 234 8.27 3.45 19.46
N ARG A 235 7.39 3.55 20.47
CA ARG A 235 6.09 4.22 20.38
C ARG A 235 6.06 5.49 21.23
N ILE A 236 5.58 6.59 20.66
CA ILE A 236 5.37 7.87 21.33
C ILE A 236 3.86 8.16 21.34
N VAL A 237 3.35 8.67 22.45
CA VAL A 237 1.96 9.13 22.56
C VAL A 237 1.88 10.52 21.96
N ALA A 238 1.22 10.66 20.81
CA ALA A 238 1.02 11.96 20.17
C ALA A 238 -0.25 12.67 20.64
N ALA A 239 -1.31 11.93 20.99
CA ALA A 239 -2.52 12.52 21.58
C ALA A 239 -3.23 11.55 22.53
N ASN A 240 -3.52 12.02 23.74
CA ASN A 240 -4.20 11.27 24.81
C ASN A 240 -5.11 12.19 25.65
N PHE A 241 -5.90 13.03 25.00
CA PHE A 241 -6.78 13.98 25.67
C PHE A 241 -8.08 13.32 26.14
N LYS A 242 -8.85 14.01 26.99
CA LYS A 242 -10.20 13.56 27.40
C LYS A 242 -11.09 13.40 26.17
N GLY A 243 -11.93 12.36 26.16
CA GLY A 243 -12.80 12.05 25.03
C GLY A 243 -12.10 11.22 23.95
N SER A 244 -12.50 11.42 22.69
CA SER A 244 -11.97 10.72 21.53
C SER A 244 -10.70 11.39 20.99
N ASN A 245 -9.74 10.57 20.55
CA ASN A 245 -8.52 10.98 19.86
C ASN A 245 -8.37 10.07 18.63
N SER A 246 -8.53 10.59 17.41
CA SER A 246 -8.60 9.73 16.22
C SER A 246 -8.04 10.34 14.94
N ALA A 247 -8.04 9.51 13.88
CA ALA A 247 -7.73 9.87 12.49
C ALA A 247 -6.45 10.71 12.31
N PRO A 248 -5.28 10.20 12.70
CA PRO A 248 -4.02 10.90 12.47
C PRO A 248 -3.69 10.99 10.97
N ALA A 249 -3.21 12.14 10.53
CA ALA A 249 -2.64 12.34 9.21
C ALA A 249 -1.37 13.19 9.29
N TRP A 250 -0.29 12.74 8.67
CA TRP A 250 1.00 13.45 8.70
C TRP A 250 0.98 14.72 7.86
N SER A 251 1.62 15.78 8.37
CA SER A 251 2.02 16.91 7.54
C SER A 251 3.08 16.47 6.52
N PRO A 252 3.16 17.10 5.33
CA PRO A 252 4.12 16.72 4.29
C PRO A 252 5.60 16.85 4.72
N ASP A 253 5.88 17.71 5.69
CA ASP A 253 7.22 17.88 6.30
C ASP A 253 7.56 16.83 7.38
N GLY A 254 6.60 15.97 7.75
CA GLY A 254 6.77 14.90 8.73
C GLY A 254 6.93 15.37 10.18
N ARG A 255 6.67 16.66 10.49
CA ARG A 255 6.85 17.23 11.82
C ARG A 255 5.59 17.17 12.69
N LYS A 256 4.42 17.27 12.07
CA LYS A 256 3.12 17.35 12.75
C LYS A 256 2.17 16.26 12.27
N LEU A 257 1.15 16.03 13.08
CA LEU A 257 -0.06 15.30 12.73
C LEU A 257 -1.24 16.26 12.77
N ALA A 258 -2.17 16.14 11.83
CA ALA A 258 -3.55 16.54 12.03
C ALA A 258 -4.27 15.39 12.73
N VAL A 259 -5.06 15.69 13.74
CA VAL A 259 -5.80 14.71 14.56
C VAL A 259 -7.19 15.23 14.86
N VAL A 260 -8.11 14.32 15.13
CA VAL A 260 -9.46 14.64 15.61
C VAL A 260 -9.49 14.50 17.12
N LEU A 261 -9.80 15.58 17.83
CA LEU A 261 -9.96 15.56 19.28
C LEU A 261 -11.37 16.02 19.66
N SER A 262 -11.95 15.36 20.66
CA SER A 262 -13.22 15.79 21.25
C SER A 262 -13.06 16.45 22.63
N LYS A 263 -11.85 16.89 22.95
CA LYS A 263 -11.48 17.39 24.29
C LYS A 263 -12.22 18.66 24.71
N ASP A 264 -12.66 19.48 23.74
CA ASP A 264 -13.34 20.76 23.95
C ASP A 264 -14.83 20.70 23.60
N GLY A 265 -15.41 19.49 23.49
CA GLY A 265 -16.78 19.26 23.02
C GLY A 265 -16.88 19.17 21.49
N GLY A 266 -17.62 18.17 21.01
CA GLY A 266 -17.72 17.83 19.58
C GLY A 266 -16.40 17.36 18.96
N SER A 267 -16.43 16.77 17.77
CA SER A 267 -15.21 16.34 17.06
C SER A 267 -14.62 17.51 16.27
N GLN A 268 -13.38 17.89 16.54
CA GLN A 268 -12.71 19.02 15.90
C GLN A 268 -11.32 18.62 15.41
N ILE A 269 -10.83 19.33 14.39
CA ILE A 269 -9.49 19.13 13.84
C ILE A 269 -8.49 19.95 14.64
N PHE A 270 -7.41 19.28 15.05
CA PHE A 270 -6.25 19.88 15.69
C PHE A 270 -4.99 19.50 14.91
N THR A 271 -3.92 20.26 15.08
CA THR A 271 -2.56 19.79 14.80
C THR A 271 -1.83 19.52 16.11
N VAL A 272 -0.88 18.60 16.07
CA VAL A 272 0.01 18.25 17.18
C VAL A 272 1.37 17.87 16.61
N ASN A 273 2.46 18.19 17.30
CA ASN A 273 3.78 17.71 16.92
C ASN A 273 3.86 16.19 17.05
N ALA A 274 4.71 15.52 16.27
CA ALA A 274 4.84 14.07 16.31
C ALA A 274 5.32 13.51 17.67
N ASP A 275 5.87 14.37 18.53
CA ASP A 275 6.26 14.05 19.91
C ASP A 275 5.13 14.27 20.95
N GLY A 276 3.97 14.76 20.51
CA GLY A 276 2.79 15.05 21.34
C GLY A 276 2.71 16.50 21.85
N SER A 277 3.71 17.33 21.60
CA SER A 277 3.72 18.75 22.00
C SER A 277 2.97 19.66 21.01
N GLY A 278 2.77 20.93 21.36
CA GLY A 278 2.33 21.95 20.41
C GLY A 278 0.92 21.78 19.83
N VAL A 279 -0.03 21.29 20.63
CA VAL A 279 -1.42 21.11 20.19
C VAL A 279 -2.06 22.45 19.84
N GLN A 280 -2.61 22.55 18.62
CA GLN A 280 -3.31 23.74 18.12
C GLN A 280 -4.63 23.35 17.47
N ARG A 281 -5.72 24.04 17.83
CA ARG A 281 -7.05 23.84 17.24
C ARG A 281 -7.15 24.51 15.87
N LEU A 282 -7.68 23.81 14.86
CA LEU A 282 -7.90 24.36 13.51
C LEU A 282 -9.36 24.69 13.22
N THR A 283 -10.30 23.90 13.74
CA THR A 283 -11.74 24.10 13.50
C THR A 283 -12.48 24.44 14.80
N THR A 284 -13.51 25.27 14.72
CA THR A 284 -14.29 25.74 15.88
C THR A 284 -15.80 25.56 15.75
N ALA A 285 -16.31 25.19 14.57
CA ALA A 285 -17.74 25.02 14.32
C ALA A 285 -18.35 23.91 15.19
N SER A 286 -19.61 24.03 15.60
CA SER A 286 -20.33 23.02 16.40
C SER A 286 -20.56 21.68 15.68
N ALA A 287 -20.41 21.66 14.36
CA ALA A 287 -20.46 20.48 13.50
C ALA A 287 -19.38 19.45 13.85
N ILE A 288 -19.60 18.20 13.45
CA ILE A 288 -18.57 17.17 13.46
C ILE A 288 -17.55 17.53 12.37
N ASN A 289 -16.27 17.54 12.74
CA ASN A 289 -15.15 17.64 11.81
C ASN A 289 -14.22 16.46 12.06
N THR A 290 -13.96 15.66 11.03
CA THR A 290 -13.20 14.40 11.15
C THR A 290 -12.39 14.09 9.89
N GLU A 291 -11.59 13.02 9.94
CA GLU A 291 -10.82 12.47 8.81
C GLU A 291 -9.93 13.51 8.11
N PRO A 292 -9.06 14.23 8.84
CA PRO A 292 -8.21 15.23 8.23
C PRO A 292 -7.19 14.61 7.28
N ASN A 293 -6.79 15.37 6.25
CA ASN A 293 -5.68 15.05 5.37
C ASN A 293 -5.02 16.35 4.91
N PHE A 294 -3.70 16.45 5.04
CA PHE A 294 -2.98 17.62 4.55
C PHE A 294 -2.95 17.65 3.02
N SER A 295 -2.98 18.84 2.44
CA SER A 295 -2.56 19.01 1.06
C SER A 295 -1.05 18.75 0.92
N PRO A 296 -0.57 18.25 -0.25
CA PRO A 296 0.85 17.96 -0.46
C PRO A 296 1.77 19.18 -0.30
N ASP A 297 1.26 20.38 -0.57
CA ASP A 297 1.96 21.66 -0.38
C ASP A 297 2.00 22.12 1.09
N GLY A 298 1.29 21.44 2.00
CA GLY A 298 1.22 21.77 3.42
C GLY A 298 0.42 23.03 3.76
N GLN A 299 -0.32 23.62 2.81
CA GLN A 299 -1.06 24.87 3.03
C GLN A 299 -2.45 24.66 3.65
N TYR A 300 -3.07 23.51 3.40
CA TYR A 300 -4.45 23.22 3.81
C TYR A 300 -4.56 21.87 4.51
N VAL A 301 -5.61 21.75 5.33
CA VAL A 301 -6.13 20.47 5.81
C VAL A 301 -7.52 20.28 5.21
N TYR A 302 -7.70 19.23 4.44
CA TYR A 302 -9.00 18.73 3.97
C TYR A 302 -9.59 17.82 5.03
N PHE A 303 -10.91 17.85 5.21
CA PHE A 303 -11.58 17.06 6.24
C PHE A 303 -13.06 16.88 5.91
N THR A 304 -13.67 15.89 6.54
CA THR A 304 -15.11 15.62 6.47
C THR A 304 -15.85 16.45 7.50
N SER A 305 -16.96 17.09 7.12
CA SER A 305 -17.85 17.79 8.04
C SER A 305 -19.32 17.70 7.66
N ASP A 306 -20.18 17.59 8.66
CA ASP A 306 -21.65 17.59 8.53
C ASP A 306 -22.28 18.98 8.67
N ARG A 307 -21.47 20.06 8.69
CA ARG A 307 -21.94 21.44 8.89
C ARG A 307 -23.01 21.93 7.90
N GLY A 308 -23.09 21.29 6.74
CA GLY A 308 -24.09 21.57 5.70
C GLY A 308 -25.32 20.65 5.76
N GLY A 309 -25.51 19.90 6.84
CA GLY A 309 -26.60 18.94 7.04
C GLY A 309 -26.18 17.48 6.81
N SER A 310 -25.43 17.20 5.74
CA SER A 310 -24.84 15.87 5.48
C SER A 310 -23.30 15.93 5.39
N PRO A 311 -22.59 14.81 5.67
CA PRO A 311 -21.14 14.75 5.55
C PRO A 311 -20.66 15.09 4.14
N GLN A 312 -19.81 16.11 4.09
CA GLN A 312 -19.19 16.65 2.88
C GLN A 312 -17.74 17.01 3.18
N ILE A 313 -16.95 17.19 2.13
CA ILE A 313 -15.53 17.52 2.24
C ILE A 313 -15.36 19.03 2.25
N TYR A 314 -14.57 19.50 3.21
CA TYR A 314 -14.17 20.89 3.39
C TYR A 314 -12.65 20.97 3.45
N ARG A 315 -12.11 22.18 3.35
CA ARG A 315 -10.71 22.48 3.66
C ARG A 315 -10.60 23.72 4.54
N VAL A 316 -9.55 23.79 5.34
CA VAL A 316 -9.16 24.95 6.14
C VAL A 316 -7.67 25.18 5.99
N GLY A 317 -7.20 26.43 6.11
CA GLY A 317 -5.76 26.71 6.14
C GLY A 317 -5.09 26.06 7.35
N VAL A 318 -3.80 25.71 7.25
CA VAL A 318 -3.05 25.14 8.39
C VAL A 318 -2.90 26.09 9.59
N GLY A 319 -3.12 27.40 9.38
CA GLY A 319 -3.24 28.39 10.45
C GLY A 319 -4.61 28.43 11.13
N GLY A 320 -5.60 27.68 10.63
CA GLY A 320 -7.01 27.79 10.99
C GLY A 320 -7.78 28.76 10.09
N GLY A 321 -8.93 29.23 10.59
CA GLY A 321 -9.82 30.16 9.89
C GLY A 321 -11.09 29.49 9.37
N ASP A 322 -11.76 30.18 8.44
CA ASP A 322 -13.03 29.69 7.88
C ASP A 322 -12.81 28.51 6.95
N ALA A 323 -13.62 27.48 7.11
CA ALA A 323 -13.55 26.32 6.24
C ALA A 323 -14.36 26.53 4.95
N GLN A 324 -13.79 26.09 3.84
CA GLN A 324 -14.37 26.17 2.51
C GLN A 324 -14.85 24.79 2.08
N ARG A 325 -16.09 24.70 1.57
CA ARG A 325 -16.63 23.45 1.02
C ARG A 325 -15.93 23.10 -0.29
N VAL A 326 -15.60 21.82 -0.46
CA VAL A 326 -14.89 21.29 -1.63
C VAL A 326 -15.80 20.39 -2.46
N SER A 327 -16.57 19.50 -1.84
CA SER A 327 -17.48 18.59 -2.55
C SER A 327 -18.91 19.14 -2.63
N PHE A 328 -19.44 19.22 -3.84
CA PHE A 328 -20.81 19.72 -4.11
C PHE A 328 -21.69 18.68 -4.79
N GLU A 329 -21.09 17.71 -5.49
CA GLU A 329 -21.82 16.63 -6.12
C GLU A 329 -22.05 15.46 -5.14
N GLY A 330 -23.25 14.88 -5.15
CA GLY A 330 -23.61 13.75 -4.29
C GLY A 330 -24.05 14.15 -2.88
N SER A 331 -24.82 13.28 -2.23
CA SER A 331 -25.46 13.55 -0.94
C SER A 331 -24.57 13.27 0.27
N TYR A 332 -23.47 12.53 0.10
CA TYR A 332 -22.59 12.10 1.19
C TYR A 332 -21.19 11.82 0.63
N ASN A 333 -20.19 12.55 1.12
CA ASN A 333 -18.80 12.45 0.68
C ASN A 333 -17.85 12.56 1.88
N VAL A 334 -16.99 11.57 2.06
CA VAL A 334 -16.15 11.42 3.27
C VAL A 334 -14.74 10.90 2.95
N THR A 335 -13.88 10.91 3.97
CA THR A 335 -12.51 10.38 3.93
C THR A 335 -11.66 10.95 2.77
N PRO A 336 -11.48 12.28 2.69
CA PRO A 336 -10.70 12.90 1.63
C PRO A 336 -9.23 12.47 1.69
N ARG A 337 -8.66 12.20 0.51
CA ARG A 337 -7.24 11.90 0.31
C ARG A 337 -6.76 12.62 -0.93
N LEU A 338 -5.72 13.42 -0.80
CA LEU A 338 -5.15 14.14 -1.93
C LEU A 338 -4.14 13.26 -2.67
N SER A 339 -4.10 13.35 -3.99
CA SER A 339 -3.03 12.75 -4.77
C SER A 339 -1.68 13.41 -4.42
N PRO A 340 -0.55 12.70 -4.55
CA PRO A 340 0.77 13.25 -4.22
C PRO A 340 1.12 14.55 -4.97
N ASP A 341 0.59 14.73 -6.18
CA ASP A 341 0.77 15.94 -6.99
C ASP A 341 -0.26 17.06 -6.69
N GLY A 342 -1.22 16.80 -5.80
CA GLY A 342 -2.24 17.75 -5.37
C GLY A 342 -3.31 18.08 -6.41
N LYS A 343 -3.36 17.37 -7.55
CA LYS A 343 -4.32 17.65 -8.64
C LYS A 343 -5.65 16.95 -8.46
N SER A 344 -5.66 15.81 -7.77
CA SER A 344 -6.84 14.97 -7.59
C SER A 344 -7.14 14.73 -6.12
N MET A 345 -8.39 14.43 -5.81
CA MET A 345 -8.84 14.01 -4.49
C MET A 345 -9.65 12.72 -4.60
N ALA A 346 -9.17 11.66 -3.97
CA ALA A 346 -9.94 10.44 -3.74
C ALA A 346 -10.80 10.60 -2.48
N PHE A 347 -12.01 10.04 -2.51
CA PHE A 347 -12.95 10.07 -1.40
C PHE A 347 -13.97 8.94 -1.54
N ILE A 348 -14.66 8.65 -0.45
CA ILE A 348 -15.78 7.71 -0.46
C ILE A 348 -17.08 8.50 -0.63
N SER A 349 -17.84 8.17 -1.66
CA SER A 349 -19.15 8.76 -1.93
C SER A 349 -20.27 7.73 -1.77
N ARG A 350 -21.43 8.18 -1.27
CA ARG A 350 -22.63 7.32 -1.24
C ARG A 350 -23.40 7.46 -2.54
N ARG A 351 -23.57 6.34 -3.26
CA ARG A 351 -24.33 6.25 -4.52
C ARG A 351 -25.25 5.04 -4.45
N ASP A 352 -26.55 5.25 -4.64
CA ASP A 352 -27.57 4.18 -4.64
C ASP A 352 -27.48 3.24 -3.41
N GLY A 353 -27.24 3.83 -2.24
CA GLY A 353 -27.08 3.11 -0.98
C GLY A 353 -25.72 2.46 -0.74
N SER A 354 -24.85 2.38 -1.76
CA SER A 354 -23.49 1.85 -1.68
C SER A 354 -22.46 2.96 -1.38
N PHE A 355 -21.37 2.61 -0.70
CA PHE A 355 -20.21 3.48 -0.49
C PHE A 355 -19.11 3.09 -1.47
N ARG A 356 -18.74 4.01 -2.36
CA ARG A 356 -17.85 3.76 -3.50
C ARG A 356 -16.70 4.75 -3.53
N LEU A 357 -15.52 4.25 -3.90
CA LEU A 357 -14.38 5.07 -4.24
C LEU A 357 -14.71 5.98 -5.42
N SER A 358 -14.50 7.28 -5.22
CA SER A 358 -14.64 8.32 -6.22
C SER A 358 -13.38 9.18 -6.25
N VAL A 359 -13.08 9.75 -7.41
CA VAL A 359 -11.99 10.71 -7.59
C VAL A 359 -12.52 11.98 -8.20
N MET A 360 -12.11 13.11 -7.65
CA MET A 360 -12.39 14.45 -8.16
C MET A 360 -11.10 15.05 -8.71
N ASP A 361 -11.14 15.58 -9.92
CA ASP A 361 -10.14 16.53 -10.41
C ASP A 361 -10.37 17.90 -9.74
N LEU A 362 -9.36 18.43 -9.04
CA LEU A 362 -9.54 19.61 -8.21
C LEU A 362 -9.63 20.91 -9.00
N ALA A 363 -9.19 20.94 -10.26
CA ALA A 363 -9.27 22.11 -11.11
C ALA A 363 -10.65 22.23 -11.76
N SER A 364 -11.09 21.18 -12.45
CA SER A 364 -12.37 21.11 -13.18
C SER A 364 -13.56 20.78 -12.28
N LYS A 365 -13.32 20.21 -11.09
CA LYS A 365 -14.34 19.65 -10.17
C LYS A 365 -15.08 18.43 -10.71
N GLN A 366 -14.64 17.86 -11.83
CA GLN A 366 -15.24 16.66 -12.38
C GLN A 366 -15.02 15.48 -11.43
N VAL A 367 -16.09 14.71 -11.17
CA VAL A 367 -16.06 13.50 -10.35
C VAL A 367 -16.22 12.26 -11.22
N GLN A 368 -15.40 11.24 -10.95
CA GLN A 368 -15.52 9.90 -11.52
C GLN A 368 -15.65 8.88 -10.38
N VAL A 369 -16.59 7.94 -10.51
CA VAL A 369 -16.68 6.76 -9.63
C VAL A 369 -15.78 5.67 -10.19
N LEU A 370 -14.90 5.09 -9.38
CA LEU A 370 -13.89 4.13 -9.82
C LEU A 370 -14.26 2.67 -9.53
N THR A 371 -15.17 2.45 -8.59
CA THR A 371 -15.53 1.12 -8.11
C THR A 371 -17.02 0.84 -8.23
N ASP A 372 -17.31 -0.46 -8.30
CA ASP A 372 -18.64 -1.07 -8.35
C ASP A 372 -18.94 -1.85 -7.05
N SER A 373 -18.01 -1.90 -6.11
CA SER A 373 -18.17 -2.46 -4.77
C SER A 373 -19.17 -1.66 -3.92
N HIS A 374 -19.51 -2.21 -2.76
CA HIS A 374 -20.63 -1.72 -1.95
C HIS A 374 -20.22 -0.96 -0.68
N LYS A 375 -19.01 -1.21 -0.16
CA LYS A 375 -18.59 -0.76 1.17
C LYS A 375 -17.12 -0.39 1.17
N ASP A 376 -16.77 0.53 0.27
CA ASP A 376 -15.41 1.03 0.17
C ASP A 376 -15.08 1.99 1.30
N GLU A 377 -13.90 1.82 1.88
CA GLU A 377 -13.42 2.58 3.03
C GLU A 377 -11.92 2.87 2.90
N SER A 378 -11.47 3.91 3.61
CA SER A 378 -10.06 4.23 3.82
C SER A 378 -9.19 4.25 2.55
N PRO A 379 -9.49 5.11 1.55
CA PRO A 379 -8.62 5.25 0.39
C PRO A 379 -7.20 5.69 0.78
N SER A 380 -6.22 5.26 0.00
CA SER A 380 -4.82 5.66 0.11
C SER A 380 -4.15 5.63 -1.27
N PHE A 381 -3.66 6.77 -1.72
CA PHE A 381 -2.87 6.85 -2.94
C PHE A 381 -1.52 6.13 -2.79
N SER A 382 -1.12 5.41 -3.84
CA SER A 382 0.28 5.09 -4.11
C SER A 382 1.10 6.38 -4.33
N PRO A 383 2.42 6.37 -4.09
CA PRO A 383 3.21 7.60 -4.08
C PRO A 383 3.47 8.22 -5.46
N ASN A 384 3.24 7.49 -6.56
CA ASN A 384 3.19 8.07 -7.91
C ASN A 384 1.78 8.53 -8.32
N GLY A 385 0.76 8.36 -7.46
CA GLY A 385 -0.61 8.77 -7.70
C GLY A 385 -1.40 7.89 -8.68
N ARG A 386 -0.84 6.79 -9.19
CA ARG A 386 -1.49 5.98 -10.24
C ARG A 386 -2.47 4.95 -9.72
N MET A 387 -2.24 4.44 -8.51
CA MET A 387 -3.10 3.46 -7.84
C MET A 387 -3.66 4.05 -6.54
N ILE A 388 -4.86 3.60 -6.17
CA ILE A 388 -5.52 3.90 -4.89
C ILE A 388 -5.87 2.58 -4.22
N LEU A 389 -5.32 2.34 -3.04
CA LEU A 389 -5.65 1.21 -2.17
C LEU A 389 -6.87 1.56 -1.31
N ILE A 390 -7.80 0.63 -1.17
CA ILE A 390 -9.02 0.73 -0.34
C ILE A 390 -9.23 -0.57 0.43
N ALA A 391 -10.00 -0.48 1.53
CA ALA A 391 -10.67 -1.64 2.10
C ALA A 391 -12.09 -1.74 1.52
N THR A 392 -12.55 -2.96 1.27
CA THR A 392 -13.94 -3.25 0.87
C THR A 392 -14.38 -4.58 1.47
N GLU A 393 -15.66 -4.90 1.37
CA GLU A 393 -16.22 -6.17 1.82
C GLU A 393 -16.52 -7.10 0.64
N GLN A 394 -16.17 -8.38 0.77
CA GLN A 394 -16.54 -9.45 -0.15
C GLN A 394 -16.96 -10.69 0.63
N GLY A 395 -18.17 -11.20 0.35
CA GLY A 395 -18.70 -12.39 1.06
C GLY A 395 -18.77 -12.21 2.58
N GLY A 396 -19.01 -10.98 3.06
CA GLY A 396 -19.06 -10.64 4.48
C GLY A 396 -17.70 -10.50 5.17
N ARG A 397 -16.58 -10.50 4.42
CA ARG A 397 -15.22 -10.32 4.96
C ARG A 397 -14.55 -9.10 4.34
N GLY A 398 -13.81 -8.33 5.14
CA GLY A 398 -12.98 -7.25 4.63
C GLY A 398 -11.77 -7.77 3.87
N VAL A 399 -11.56 -7.18 2.70
CA VAL A 399 -10.45 -7.42 1.78
C VAL A 399 -9.87 -6.09 1.36
N LEU A 400 -8.65 -6.11 0.83
CA LEU A 400 -8.06 -4.92 0.22
C LEU A 400 -8.26 -4.95 -1.29
N SER A 401 -8.38 -3.77 -1.90
CA SER A 401 -8.37 -3.64 -3.34
C SER A 401 -7.55 -2.41 -3.73
N ALA A 402 -6.77 -2.51 -4.81
CA ALA A 402 -6.09 -1.38 -5.41
C ALA A 402 -6.69 -1.11 -6.80
N VAL A 403 -7.04 0.15 -7.07
CA VAL A 403 -7.68 0.56 -8.32
C VAL A 403 -6.84 1.65 -8.98
N SER A 404 -6.64 1.57 -10.29
CA SER A 404 -5.98 2.65 -11.02
C SER A 404 -6.82 3.92 -10.99
N ILE A 405 -6.18 5.08 -11.07
CA ILE A 405 -6.86 6.38 -11.01
C ILE A 405 -7.87 6.59 -12.17
N ASP A 406 -7.72 5.86 -13.27
CA ASP A 406 -8.67 5.83 -14.40
C ASP A 406 -9.78 4.75 -14.26
N GLY A 407 -9.72 3.92 -13.22
CA GLY A 407 -10.69 2.86 -12.92
C GLY A 407 -10.56 1.57 -13.75
N ARG A 408 -9.57 1.48 -14.64
CA ARG A 408 -9.45 0.37 -15.61
C ARG A 408 -8.75 -0.87 -15.09
N ILE A 409 -7.85 -0.70 -14.13
CA ILE A 409 -7.11 -1.79 -13.50
C ILE A 409 -7.59 -1.92 -12.07
N LYS A 410 -8.05 -3.12 -11.71
CA LYS A 410 -8.43 -3.44 -10.34
C LYS A 410 -7.60 -4.64 -9.88
N GLN A 411 -6.99 -4.51 -8.73
CA GLN A 411 -6.30 -5.57 -8.03
C GLN A 411 -7.09 -5.87 -6.76
N ARG A 412 -7.26 -7.14 -6.45
CA ARG A 412 -7.82 -7.59 -5.19
C ARG A 412 -6.73 -8.27 -4.39
N LEU A 413 -6.56 -7.87 -3.14
CA LEU A 413 -5.58 -8.41 -2.22
C LEU A 413 -6.31 -9.04 -1.04
N SER A 414 -6.28 -10.36 -0.95
CA SER A 414 -7.03 -11.14 0.04
C SER A 414 -6.08 -11.98 0.89
N ILE A 415 -6.31 -12.07 2.20
CA ILE A 415 -5.64 -13.05 3.06
C ILE A 415 -6.52 -14.28 3.28
N SER A 416 -5.88 -15.44 3.46
CA SER A 416 -6.58 -16.71 3.68
C SER A 416 -7.39 -16.77 4.98
N ALA A 417 -7.00 -16.00 6.00
CA ALA A 417 -7.64 -16.00 7.32
C ALA A 417 -7.64 -14.60 7.96
N GLY A 418 -8.80 -14.12 8.39
CA GLY A 418 -8.98 -12.82 9.03
C GLY A 418 -9.74 -11.82 8.16
N ASP A 419 -10.05 -10.67 8.76
CA ASP A 419 -10.76 -9.57 8.13
C ASP A 419 -9.82 -8.36 8.03
N VAL A 420 -9.52 -7.94 6.80
CA VAL A 420 -8.53 -6.89 6.50
C VAL A 420 -9.21 -5.55 6.32
N ARG A 421 -8.62 -4.52 6.90
CA ARG A 421 -9.17 -3.17 6.94
C ARG A 421 -8.08 -2.12 7.08
N GLU A 422 -8.48 -0.86 6.97
CA GLU A 422 -7.66 0.30 7.32
C GLU A 422 -6.30 0.33 6.59
N PRO A 423 -6.27 0.22 5.24
CA PRO A 423 -5.01 0.23 4.52
C PRO A 423 -4.37 1.62 4.48
N ALA A 424 -3.04 1.63 4.38
CA ALA A 424 -2.26 2.81 4.06
C ALA A 424 -1.07 2.43 3.17
N TRP A 425 -0.97 3.07 2.01
CA TRP A 425 0.17 2.90 1.10
C TRP A 425 1.34 3.76 1.58
N SER A 426 2.55 3.20 1.62
CA SER A 426 3.76 3.93 2.02
C SER A 426 4.18 4.97 0.97
N PRO A 427 4.93 6.01 1.37
CA PRO A 427 5.69 6.81 0.40
C PRO A 427 6.76 5.95 -0.30
N PHE A 428 7.47 6.54 -1.26
CA PHE A 428 8.72 5.97 -1.75
C PHE A 428 9.71 5.76 -0.60
N ASN A 429 10.44 4.65 -0.61
CA ASN A 429 11.56 4.46 0.30
C ASN A 429 12.65 5.46 -0.08
N LYS A 430 13.15 6.23 0.89
CA LYS A 430 14.29 7.13 0.71
C LYS A 430 15.62 6.42 0.96
#